data_AF-A0A1G5HUD6-F1
#
_entry.id   AF-A0A1G5HUD6-F1
#
_cell.length_a   1.000
_cell.length_b   1.000
_cell.length_c   1.000
_cell.angle_alpha   90.00
_cell.angle_beta   90.00
_cell.angle_gamma   90.00
#
_symmetry.space_group_name_H-M   'P 1'
#
loop_
_entity.id
_entity.type
_entity.pdbx_description
1 polymer ?
#
loop_
_entity_poly.entity_id
_entity_poly.type
_entity_poly.pdbx_seq_one_letter_code
_entity_poly.pdbx_strand_id
1 'polypeptide(L)'
;MTMMDGIVRNLRVLWRAESIIADIRFRQMMTRSSLRGAAALLGLFSYAMGNLAVFFALDQAWGSIQAAALVAFGNLVVAILLLVLAERSKPGREMELALEVRNSALEALETDAQAIQLQLTDLRDEVRGMKQAIVGFVRHPIDSALPAMLVPLAGAVIKNLKKPAKES
;
A
#
# COMPACT_ATOMS: atom_id res chain seq x y z
N MET A 1 -24.71 13.40 -30.29
CA MET A 1 -24.38 12.22 -29.46
C MET A 1 -23.26 12.63 -28.53
N THR A 2 -23.61 13.02 -27.31
CA THR A 2 -22.68 13.64 -26.35
C THR A 2 -21.90 12.56 -25.62
N MET A 3 -20.64 12.85 -25.29
CA MET A 3 -19.70 11.91 -24.64
C MET A 3 -20.28 11.21 -23.38
N MET A 4 -21.25 11.83 -22.72
CA MET A 4 -21.99 11.26 -21.58
C MET A 4 -22.74 9.96 -21.92
N ASP A 5 -23.34 9.85 -23.11
CA ASP A 5 -24.09 8.66 -23.51
C ASP A 5 -23.18 7.42 -23.64
N GLY A 6 -21.94 7.63 -24.06
CA GLY A 6 -20.92 6.59 -24.15
C GLY A 6 -20.47 6.08 -22.77
N ILE A 7 -20.26 7.00 -21.83
CA ILE A 7 -19.86 6.68 -20.45
C ILE A 7 -20.96 5.92 -19.72
N VAL A 8 -22.22 6.36 -19.83
CA VAL A 8 -23.37 5.69 -19.19
C VAL A 8 -23.60 4.30 -19.77
N ARG A 9 -23.41 4.12 -21.08
CA ARG A 9 -23.53 2.81 -21.73
C ARG A 9 -22.44 1.85 -21.27
N ASN A 10 -21.19 2.31 -21.18
CA ASN A 10 -20.07 1.51 -20.70
C ASN A 10 -20.21 1.17 -19.21
N LEU A 11 -20.63 2.11 -18.37
CA LEU A 11 -20.92 1.85 -16.94
C LEU A 11 -22.03 0.81 -16.75
N ARG A 12 -23.09 0.88 -17.55
CA ARG A 12 -24.20 -0.07 -17.48
C ARG A 12 -23.78 -1.48 -17.89
N VAL A 13 -22.90 -1.59 -18.88
CA VAL A 13 -22.32 -2.88 -19.31
C VAL A 13 -21.39 -3.43 -18.22
N LEU A 14 -20.55 -2.59 -17.62
CA LEU A 14 -19.64 -2.98 -16.53
C LEU A 14 -20.43 -3.44 -15.29
N TRP A 15 -21.45 -2.68 -14.88
CA TRP A 15 -22.31 -3.01 -13.74
C TRP A 15 -23.10 -4.30 -13.97
N ARG A 16 -23.54 -4.56 -15.21
CA ARG A 16 -24.22 -5.82 -15.55
C ARG A 16 -23.28 -7.01 -15.38
N ALA A 17 -22.03 -6.90 -15.83
CA ALA A 17 -21.02 -7.95 -15.66
C ALA A 17 -20.70 -8.19 -14.17
N GLU A 18 -20.49 -7.13 -13.39
CA GLU A 18 -20.24 -7.26 -11.94
C GLU A 18 -21.43 -7.84 -11.17
N SER A 19 -22.67 -7.47 -11.52
CA SER A 19 -23.86 -8.01 -10.87
C SER A 19 -24.06 -9.51 -11.13
N ILE A 20 -23.70 -10.00 -12.31
CA ILE A 20 -23.78 -11.42 -12.66
C ILE A 20 -22.71 -12.23 -11.90
N ILE A 21 -21.50 -11.68 -11.76
CA ILE A 21 -20.41 -12.32 -10.99
C ILE A 21 -20.74 -12.36 -9.49
N ALA A 22 -21.35 -11.29 -8.97
CA ALA A 22 -21.81 -11.23 -7.59
C ALA A 22 -22.92 -12.26 -7.29
N ASP A 23 -23.90 -12.41 -8.17
CA ASP A 23 -25.05 -13.30 -7.96
C ASP A 23 -24.65 -14.80 -7.99
N ILE A 24 -23.70 -15.17 -8.86
CA ILE A 24 -23.14 -16.53 -8.92
C ILE A 24 -22.39 -16.88 -7.63
N ARG A 25 -21.58 -15.95 -7.09
CA ARG A 25 -20.91 -16.13 -5.79
C ARG A 25 -21.90 -16.19 -4.62
N PHE A 26 -22.93 -15.36 -4.65
CA PHE A 26 -23.95 -15.30 -3.58
C PHE A 26 -24.74 -16.61 -3.46
N ARG A 27 -25.16 -17.23 -4.56
CA ARG A 27 -25.89 -18.51 -4.52
C ARG A 27 -25.04 -19.67 -4.03
N GLN A 28 -23.76 -19.75 -4.41
CA GLN A 28 -22.86 -20.79 -3.91
C GLN A 28 -22.50 -20.61 -2.43
N MET A 29 -22.42 -19.36 -1.94
CA MET A 29 -22.26 -19.06 -0.51
C MET A 29 -23.53 -19.32 0.30
N MET A 30 -24.71 -18.90 -0.16
CA MET A 30 -25.95 -18.98 0.62
C MET A 30 -26.38 -20.42 0.95
N THR A 31 -26.34 -21.33 -0.01
CA THR A 31 -26.84 -22.70 0.24
C THR A 31 -25.84 -23.57 0.99
N ARG A 32 -24.52 -23.38 0.79
CA ARG A 32 -23.50 -24.09 1.55
C ARG A 32 -23.27 -23.49 2.94
N SER A 33 -23.54 -22.20 3.13
CA SER A 33 -23.39 -21.51 4.41
C SER A 33 -24.51 -21.85 5.38
N SER A 34 -25.77 -21.95 4.94
CA SER A 34 -26.89 -22.25 5.85
C SER A 34 -26.76 -23.63 6.50
N LEU A 35 -26.38 -24.65 5.73
CA LEU A 35 -26.19 -26.01 6.26
C LEU A 35 -24.97 -26.11 7.19
N ARG A 36 -23.87 -25.40 6.86
CA ARG A 36 -22.69 -25.30 7.73
C ARG A 36 -22.98 -24.50 9.00
N GLY A 37 -23.77 -23.44 8.91
CA GLY A 37 -24.22 -22.64 10.05
C GLY A 37 -25.10 -23.46 10.98
N ALA A 38 -26.07 -24.20 10.43
CA ALA A 38 -26.89 -25.13 11.20
C ALA A 38 -26.05 -26.23 11.87
N ALA A 39 -25.10 -26.83 11.14
CA ALA A 39 -24.18 -27.83 11.69
C ALA A 39 -23.29 -27.25 12.80
N ALA A 40 -22.81 -26.00 12.65
CA ALA A 40 -22.01 -25.32 13.67
C ALA A 40 -22.84 -25.03 14.93
N LEU A 41 -24.09 -24.57 14.77
CA LEU A 41 -25.01 -24.37 15.89
C LEU A 41 -25.29 -25.67 16.62
N LEU A 42 -25.64 -26.73 15.89
CA LEU A 42 -25.86 -28.05 16.48
C LEU A 42 -24.59 -28.55 17.19
N GLY A 43 -23.42 -28.40 16.58
CA GLY A 43 -22.14 -28.76 17.19
C GLY A 43 -21.89 -28.01 18.51
N LEU A 44 -22.18 -26.71 18.55
CA LEU A 44 -22.05 -25.89 19.76
C LEU A 44 -23.03 -26.36 20.85
N PHE A 45 -24.29 -26.61 20.49
CA PHE A 45 -25.30 -27.12 21.41
C PHE A 45 -24.94 -28.52 21.94
N SER A 46 -24.49 -29.43 21.07
CA SER A 46 -24.04 -30.76 21.43
C SER A 46 -22.83 -30.70 22.36
N TYR A 47 -21.88 -29.81 22.11
CA TYR A 47 -20.72 -29.60 22.96
C TYR A 47 -21.11 -29.08 24.36
N ALA A 48 -22.01 -28.10 24.42
CA ALA A 48 -22.50 -27.55 25.68
C ALA A 48 -23.28 -28.59 26.49
N MET A 49 -24.23 -29.29 25.85
CA MET A 49 -25.04 -30.31 26.53
C MET A 49 -24.23 -31.54 26.91
N GLY A 50 -23.26 -31.95 26.09
CA GLY A 50 -22.32 -33.01 26.45
C GLY A 50 -21.51 -32.67 27.70
N ASN A 51 -21.09 -31.42 27.85
CA ASN A 51 -20.40 -30.95 29.05
C ASN A 51 -21.27 -31.05 30.31
N LEU A 52 -22.54 -30.63 30.22
CA LEU A 52 -23.48 -30.79 31.33
C LEU A 52 -23.70 -32.26 31.67
N ALA A 53 -23.85 -33.12 30.65
CA ALA A 53 -24.05 -34.55 30.86
C ALA A 53 -22.86 -35.20 31.59
N VAL A 54 -21.63 -34.90 31.15
CA VAL A 54 -20.41 -35.37 31.82
C VAL A 54 -20.33 -34.81 33.24
N PHE A 55 -20.60 -33.52 33.43
CA PHE A 55 -20.59 -32.90 34.75
C PHE A 55 -21.56 -33.59 35.71
N PHE A 56 -22.82 -33.77 35.33
CA PHE A 56 -23.81 -34.44 36.19
C PHE A 56 -23.48 -35.92 36.43
N ALA A 57 -22.91 -36.61 35.44
CA ALA A 57 -22.46 -38.00 35.61
C ALA A 57 -21.31 -38.10 36.63
N LEU A 58 -20.37 -37.16 36.62
CA LEU A 58 -19.25 -37.11 37.56
C LEU A 58 -19.68 -36.60 38.94
N ASP A 59 -20.59 -35.62 38.99
CA ASP A 59 -21.11 -35.03 40.22
C ASP A 59 -21.73 -36.11 41.13
N GLN A 60 -22.46 -37.07 40.54
CA GLN A 60 -23.04 -38.19 41.27
C GLN A 60 -21.98 -39.06 42.00
N ALA A 61 -20.75 -39.15 41.47
CA ALA A 61 -19.72 -40.01 42.01
C ALA A 61 -18.76 -39.26 42.96
N TRP A 62 -18.26 -38.09 42.56
CA TRP A 62 -17.11 -37.41 43.19
C TRP A 62 -17.45 -36.03 43.76
N GLY A 63 -18.69 -35.58 43.59
CA GLY A 63 -19.19 -34.29 44.06
C GLY A 63 -18.79 -33.10 43.17
N SER A 64 -19.55 -32.02 43.34
CA SER A 64 -19.64 -30.90 42.41
C SER A 64 -18.31 -30.20 42.10
N ILE A 65 -17.46 -30.03 43.12
CA ILE A 65 -16.18 -29.32 42.98
C ILE A 65 -15.21 -30.14 42.12
N GLN A 66 -15.07 -31.44 42.39
CA GLN A 66 -14.15 -32.31 41.65
C GLN A 66 -14.65 -32.56 40.23
N ALA A 67 -15.96 -32.73 40.06
CA ALA A 67 -16.59 -32.85 38.74
C ALA A 67 -16.33 -31.61 37.86
N ALA A 68 -16.55 -30.40 38.41
CA ALA A 68 -16.30 -29.15 37.69
C ALA A 68 -14.83 -29.01 37.28
N ALA A 69 -13.91 -29.32 38.19
CA ALA A 69 -12.48 -29.24 37.93
C ALA A 69 -12.04 -30.20 36.82
N LEU A 70 -12.51 -31.45 36.84
CA LEU A 70 -12.14 -32.44 35.84
C LEU A 70 -12.74 -32.14 34.46
N VAL A 71 -13.99 -31.67 34.41
CA VAL A 71 -14.64 -31.22 33.18
C VAL A 71 -13.89 -30.02 32.60
N ALA A 72 -13.55 -29.02 33.42
CA ALA A 72 -12.78 -27.85 32.97
C ALA A 72 -11.39 -28.26 32.42
N PHE A 73 -10.69 -29.17 33.11
CA PHE A 73 -9.41 -29.70 32.65
C PHE A 73 -9.54 -30.43 31.31
N GLY A 74 -10.57 -31.27 31.13
CA GLY A 74 -10.85 -31.95 29.87
C GLY A 74 -11.08 -30.97 28.71
N ASN A 75 -11.88 -29.92 28.93
CA ASN A 75 -12.11 -28.89 27.92
C ASN A 75 -10.83 -28.12 27.56
N LEU A 76 -9.96 -27.86 28.53
CA LEU A 76 -8.67 -27.20 28.30
C LEU A 76 -7.75 -28.07 27.44
N VAL A 77 -7.70 -29.39 27.69
CA VAL A 77 -6.95 -30.33 26.85
C VAL A 77 -7.49 -30.33 25.42
N VAL A 78 -8.82 -30.38 25.24
CA VAL A 78 -9.45 -30.30 23.90
C VAL A 78 -9.11 -28.99 23.21
N ALA A 79 -9.15 -27.86 23.92
CA ALA A 79 -8.81 -26.55 23.39
C ALA A 79 -7.34 -26.49 22.91
N ILE A 80 -6.40 -27.01 23.70
CA ILE A 80 -4.98 -27.09 23.31
C ILE A 80 -4.82 -27.95 22.05
N LEU A 81 -5.47 -29.11 21.98
CA LEU A 81 -5.42 -29.99 20.81
C LEU A 81 -5.97 -29.29 19.56
N LEU A 82 -7.10 -28.57 19.69
CA LEU A 82 -7.67 -27.80 18.59
C LEU A 82 -6.75 -26.65 18.15
N LEU A 83 -6.10 -25.95 19.09
CA LEU A 83 -5.12 -24.90 18.77
C LEU A 83 -3.92 -25.46 18.02
N VAL A 84 -3.33 -26.56 18.50
CA VAL A 84 -2.21 -27.23 17.82
C VAL A 84 -2.64 -27.70 16.42
N LEU A 85 -3.86 -28.23 16.27
CA LEU A 85 -4.37 -28.67 14.98
C LEU A 85 -4.64 -27.48 14.04
N ALA A 86 -5.15 -26.37 14.57
CA ALA A 86 -5.37 -25.13 13.83
C ALA A 86 -4.05 -24.53 13.35
N GLU A 87 -3.02 -24.49 14.20
CA GLU A 87 -1.67 -24.04 13.83
C GLU A 87 -1.03 -24.92 12.75
N ARG A 88 -1.29 -26.24 12.78
CA ARG A 88 -0.83 -27.17 11.73
C ARG A 88 -1.64 -27.06 10.44
N SER A 89 -2.85 -26.54 10.51
CA SER A 89 -3.71 -26.30 9.35
C SER A 89 -3.28 -25.00 8.67
N LYS A 90 -2.17 -25.03 7.91
CA LYS A 90 -1.70 -23.90 7.12
C LYS A 90 -2.85 -23.33 6.26
N PRO A 91 -3.00 -21.99 6.15
CA PRO A 91 -4.05 -21.36 5.39
C PRO A 91 -3.96 -21.82 3.92
N GLY A 92 -4.91 -22.68 3.53
CA GLY A 92 -4.86 -23.42 2.28
C GLY A 92 -4.80 -22.49 1.09
N ARG A 93 -3.96 -22.85 0.10
CA ARG A 93 -3.84 -22.48 -1.32
C ARG A 93 -4.34 -21.11 -1.82
N GLU A 94 -5.48 -20.61 -1.33
CA GLU A 94 -6.01 -19.27 -1.52
C GLU A 94 -5.13 -18.17 -0.87
N MET A 95 -4.56 -18.41 0.32
CA MET A 95 -3.60 -17.48 0.92
C MET A 95 -2.28 -17.46 0.14
N GLU A 96 -1.85 -18.61 -0.37
CA GLU A 96 -0.65 -18.75 -1.19
C GLU A 96 -0.79 -18.00 -2.51
N LEU A 97 -1.95 -18.14 -3.18
CA LEU A 97 -2.31 -17.36 -4.37
C LEU A 97 -2.40 -15.86 -4.09
N ALA A 98 -2.98 -15.46 -2.94
CA ALA A 98 -3.05 -14.05 -2.55
C ALA A 98 -1.66 -13.45 -2.28
N LEU A 99 -0.77 -14.23 -1.66
CA LEU A 99 0.62 -13.84 -1.42
C LEU A 99 1.42 -13.76 -2.72
N GLU A 100 1.21 -14.67 -3.66
CA GLU A 100 1.88 -14.67 -4.96
C GLU A 100 1.46 -13.47 -5.82
N VAL A 101 0.16 -13.12 -5.83
CA VAL A 101 -0.33 -11.91 -6.50
C VAL A 101 0.22 -10.63 -5.84
N ARG A 102 0.27 -10.59 -4.50
CA ARG A 102 0.87 -9.46 -3.77
C ARG A 102 2.37 -9.30 -4.08
N ASN A 103 3.12 -10.41 -4.10
CA ASN A 103 4.56 -10.38 -4.37
C ASN A 103 4.84 -9.96 -5.82
N SER A 104 4.06 -10.47 -6.78
CA SER A 104 4.15 -10.07 -8.19
C SER A 104 3.86 -8.57 -8.38
N ALA A 105 2.91 -8.02 -7.62
CA ALA A 105 2.63 -6.58 -7.64
C ALA A 105 3.75 -5.73 -7.02
N LEU A 106 4.44 -6.24 -5.98
CA LEU A 106 5.60 -5.56 -5.38
C LEU A 106 6.81 -5.57 -6.31
N GLU A 107 7.05 -6.67 -7.02
CA GLU A 107 8.14 -6.79 -8.00
C GLU A 107 7.93 -5.85 -9.21
N ALA A 108 6.69 -5.72 -9.68
CA ALA A 108 6.34 -4.71 -10.68
C ALA A 108 6.58 -3.28 -10.18
N LEU A 109 6.24 -3.00 -8.92
CA LEU A 109 6.45 -1.68 -8.32
C LEU A 109 7.94 -1.36 -8.12
N GLU A 110 8.77 -2.35 -7.82
CA GLU A 110 10.23 -2.19 -7.74
C GLU A 110 10.83 -1.87 -9.11
N THR A 111 10.35 -2.54 -10.17
CA THR A 111 10.76 -2.28 -11.55
C THR A 111 10.39 -0.85 -11.99
N ASP A 112 9.17 -0.42 -11.68
CA ASP A 112 8.71 0.94 -11.96
C ASP A 112 9.50 1.99 -11.15
N ALA A 113 9.82 1.70 -9.88
CA ALA A 113 10.63 2.59 -9.05
C ALA A 113 12.07 2.75 -9.57
N GLN A 114 12.66 1.68 -10.11
CA GLN A 114 13.98 1.75 -10.77
C GLN A 114 13.91 2.56 -12.07
N ALA A 115 12.87 2.38 -12.87
CA ALA A 115 12.66 3.17 -14.09
C ALA A 115 12.48 4.67 -13.79
N ILE A 116 11.74 5.01 -12.72
CA ILE A 116 11.56 6.39 -12.26
C ILE A 116 12.89 6.98 -11.75
N GLN A 117 13.70 6.20 -11.02
CA GLN A 117 15.02 6.66 -10.56
C GLN A 117 15.98 6.95 -11.72
N LEU A 118 15.95 6.13 -12.77
CA LEU A 118 16.74 6.37 -13.99
C LEU A 118 16.31 7.66 -14.69
N GLN A 119 15.00 7.86 -14.87
CA GLN A 119 14.46 9.10 -15.47
C GLN A 119 14.77 10.34 -14.63
N LEU A 120 14.70 10.25 -13.30
CA LEU A 120 15.07 11.34 -12.40
C LEU A 120 16.56 11.69 -12.46
N THR A 121 17.42 10.68 -12.64
CA THR A 121 18.86 10.88 -12.76
C THR A 121 19.20 11.55 -14.09
N ASP A 122 18.59 11.11 -15.17
CA ASP A 122 18.75 11.71 -16.51
C ASP A 122 18.29 13.18 -16.53
N LEU A 123 17.09 13.45 -16.00
CA LEU A 123 16.57 14.82 -15.84
C LEU A 123 17.49 15.70 -14.98
N ARG A 124 18.07 15.15 -13.91
CA ARG A 124 19.02 15.87 -13.06
C ARG A 124 20.29 16.23 -13.82
N ASP A 125 20.79 15.32 -14.64
CA ASP A 125 22.00 15.52 -15.44
C ASP A 125 21.76 16.51 -16.58
N GLU A 126 20.60 16.47 -17.23
CA GLU A 126 20.17 17.49 -18.20
C GLU A 126 20.08 18.89 -17.58
N VAL A 127 19.43 19.02 -16.42
CA VAL A 127 19.32 20.30 -15.69
C VAL A 127 20.69 20.81 -15.27
N ARG A 128 21.59 19.92 -14.85
CA ARG A 128 22.96 20.27 -14.48
C ARG A 128 23.79 20.71 -15.68
N GLY A 129 23.65 20.03 -16.82
CA GLY A 129 24.27 20.40 -18.09
C GLY A 129 23.79 21.76 -18.60
N MET A 130 22.48 22.01 -18.54
CA MET A 130 21.90 23.31 -18.89
C MET A 130 22.41 24.42 -17.96
N LYS A 131 22.48 24.16 -16.65
CA LYS A 131 23.06 25.10 -15.69
C LYS A 131 24.53 25.39 -16.01
N GLN A 132 25.32 24.39 -16.37
CA GLN A 132 26.73 24.56 -16.74
C GLN A 132 26.88 25.34 -18.05
N ALA A 133 26.05 25.09 -19.05
CA ALA A 133 26.05 25.85 -20.31
C ALA A 133 25.71 27.32 -20.07
N ILE A 134 24.71 27.62 -19.23
CA ILE A 134 24.35 28.99 -18.84
C ILE A 134 25.48 29.64 -18.03
N VAL A 135 26.04 28.95 -17.03
CA VAL A 135 27.14 29.48 -16.21
C VAL A 135 28.40 29.73 -17.06
N GLY A 136 28.73 28.83 -17.99
CA GLY A 136 29.83 29.00 -18.93
C GLY A 136 29.61 30.18 -19.86
N PHE A 137 28.38 30.34 -20.35
CA PHE A 137 27.99 31.46 -21.21
C PHE A 137 27.93 32.81 -20.46
N VAL A 138 27.71 32.83 -19.15
CA VAL A 138 27.74 34.06 -18.33
C VAL A 138 29.15 34.42 -17.88
N ARG A 139 30.01 33.43 -17.57
CA ARG A 139 31.40 33.69 -17.16
C ARG A 139 32.27 34.24 -18.29
N HIS A 140 32.07 33.78 -19.54
CA HIS A 140 32.91 34.22 -20.67
C HIS A 140 32.74 35.68 -21.15
N PRO A 141 31.54 36.25 -21.29
CA PRO A 141 31.37 37.63 -21.74
C PRO A 141 31.62 38.64 -20.62
N ILE A 142 31.41 38.28 -19.35
CA ILE A 142 31.58 39.21 -18.23
C ILE A 142 33.06 39.43 -17.90
N ASP A 143 33.88 38.37 -17.81
CA ASP A 143 35.33 38.53 -17.57
C ASP A 143 36.09 39.12 -18.77
N SER A 144 35.61 38.91 -20.00
CA SER A 144 36.29 39.40 -21.21
C SER A 144 35.89 40.83 -21.60
N ALA A 145 34.67 41.29 -21.27
CA ALA A 145 34.18 42.61 -21.65
C ALA A 145 34.29 43.67 -20.54
N LEU A 146 34.33 43.29 -19.27
CA LEU A 146 34.42 44.25 -18.16
C LEU A 146 35.72 45.07 -18.12
N PRO A 147 36.93 44.50 -18.32
CA PRO A 147 38.16 45.27 -18.20
C PRO A 147 38.37 46.28 -19.33
N ALA A 148 37.84 46.01 -20.53
CA ALA A 148 38.08 46.82 -21.72
C ALA A 148 37.16 48.06 -21.84
N MET A 149 35.97 48.03 -21.24
CA MET A 149 35.01 49.15 -21.31
C MET A 149 34.99 50.05 -20.07
N LEU A 150 35.38 49.54 -18.89
CA LEU A 150 35.34 50.33 -17.65
C LEU A 150 36.50 51.34 -17.52
N VAL A 151 37.64 51.08 -18.15
CA VAL A 151 38.82 51.98 -18.11
C VAL A 151 38.59 53.33 -18.81
N PRO A 152 38.05 53.41 -20.04
CA PRO A 152 37.84 54.71 -20.70
C PRO A 152 36.72 55.54 -20.06
N LEU A 153 35.67 54.91 -19.52
CA LEU A 153 34.56 55.64 -18.86
C LEU A 153 34.99 56.26 -17.53
N ALA A 154 35.73 55.53 -16.70
CA ALA A 154 36.26 56.08 -15.46
C ALA A 154 37.24 57.24 -15.70
N GLY A 155 38.10 57.13 -16.73
CA GLY A 155 39.03 58.19 -17.12
C GLY A 155 38.35 59.46 -17.65
N ALA A 156 37.28 59.32 -18.44
CA ALA A 156 36.55 60.45 -19.01
C ALA A 156 35.80 61.28 -17.95
N VAL A 157 35.21 60.62 -16.95
CA VAL A 157 34.54 61.31 -15.83
C VAL A 157 35.54 62.06 -14.97
N ILE A 158 36.69 61.46 -14.65
CA ILE A 158 37.74 62.11 -13.85
C ILE A 158 38.39 63.27 -14.60
N LYS A 159 38.62 63.15 -15.92
CA LYS A 159 39.24 64.21 -16.73
C LYS A 159 38.35 65.45 -16.87
N ASN A 160 37.03 65.28 -16.92
CA ASN A 160 36.10 66.41 -16.97
C ASN A 160 35.89 67.08 -15.61
N LEU A 161 36.06 66.35 -14.49
CA LEU A 161 36.00 66.92 -13.15
C LEU A 161 37.30 67.63 -12.73
N LYS A 162 38.45 67.27 -13.33
CA LYS A 162 39.76 67.88 -13.01
C LYS A 162 40.16 69.05 -13.91
N LYS A 163 39.20 69.69 -14.60
CA LYS A 163 39.45 70.98 -15.28
C LYS A 163 38.76 72.14 -14.54
N PRO A 164 39.30 72.61 -13.40
CA PRO A 164 39.02 73.93 -12.88
C PRO A 164 39.87 75.00 -13.58
N ALA A 165 39.25 76.17 -13.72
CA ALA A 165 39.71 77.39 -14.36
C ALA A 165 41.12 77.87 -13.95
N LYS A 166 41.89 78.31 -14.96
CA LYS A 166 42.89 79.39 -14.92
C LYS A 166 43.28 79.74 -16.37
N GLU A 167 42.63 80.69 -17.04
CA GLU A 167 42.81 82.16 -17.08
C GLU A 167 43.25 82.58 -18.49
N SER A 168 42.31 83.16 -19.24
CA SER A 168 42.45 84.43 -19.96
C SER A 168 41.06 85.02 -20.14
#